data_AF-A0AAV0EBH5-F1
#
_entry.id   AF-A0AAV0EBH5-F1
#
_cell.length_a   1.000
_cell.length_b   1.000
_cell.length_c   1.000
_cell.angle_alpha   90.00
_cell.angle_beta   90.00
_cell.angle_gamma   90.00
#
_symmetry.space_group_name_H-M   'P 1'
#
loop_
_entity.id
_entity.type
_entity.pdbx_description
1 polymer ?
#
loop_
_entity_poly.entity_id
_entity_poly.type
_entity_poly.pdbx_seq_one_letter_code
_entity_poly.pdbx_strand_id
1 'polypeptide(L)'
;MSIIQAFPENKSKAFSMTLWSIWKKRNKMYWEGIRETTHQVISRRSELLRFWERARISTQKLLTSSLVQVRWQPPHRNFLKCNVDAALFANEKRVGFGACVSDYRGQFYMAKAGICTSDLCLAEAEAWGLREAIKWMASTRYNHVLFETDCKQLVEE
;
A
#
# COMPACT_ATOMS: atom_id res chain seq x y z
N MET A 1 3.97 20.73 0.01
CA MET A 1 2.49 20.68 0.10
C MET A 1 1.98 19.61 -0.86
N SER A 2 1.10 18.72 -0.41
CA SER A 2 0.43 17.78 -1.33
C SER A 2 -0.63 18.54 -2.14
N ILE A 3 -0.79 18.22 -3.44
CA ILE A 3 -1.84 18.80 -4.31
C ILE A 3 -3.23 18.69 -3.67
N ILE A 4 -3.47 17.64 -2.88
CA ILE A 4 -4.76 17.40 -2.21
C ILE A 4 -5.04 18.42 -1.10
N GLN A 5 -4.00 18.97 -0.48
CA GLN A 5 -4.10 19.98 0.59
C GLN A 5 -4.38 21.39 0.06
N ALA A 6 -4.23 21.60 -1.26
CA ALA A 6 -4.53 22.89 -1.91
C ALA A 6 -6.03 23.09 -2.19
N PHE A 7 -6.87 22.06 -1.98
CA PHE A 7 -8.31 22.12 -2.23
C PHE A 7 -9.11 22.23 -0.92
N PRO A 8 -10.28 22.91 -0.95
CA PRO A 8 -11.29 22.81 0.10
C PRO A 8 -11.71 21.35 0.35
N GLU A 9 -12.00 20.98 1.60
CA GLU A 9 -12.21 19.57 2.03
C GLU A 9 -13.23 18.80 1.16
N ASN A 10 -14.34 19.44 0.78
CA ASN A 10 -15.36 18.86 -0.09
C ASN A 10 -14.85 18.62 -1.52
N LYS A 11 -13.99 19.49 -2.04
CA LYS A 11 -13.34 19.33 -3.35
C LYS A 11 -12.22 18.29 -3.29
N SER A 12 -11.46 18.21 -2.19
CA SER A 12 -10.39 17.21 -2.02
C SER A 12 -10.90 15.78 -2.07
N LYS A 13 -12.07 15.49 -1.47
CA LYS A 13 -12.71 14.17 -1.49
C LYS A 13 -13.12 13.75 -2.90
N ALA A 14 -13.90 14.61 -3.56
CA ALA A 14 -14.37 14.38 -4.92
C ALA A 14 -13.19 14.23 -5.91
N PHE A 15 -12.15 15.04 -5.75
CA PHE A 15 -10.92 14.96 -6.54
C PHE A 15 -10.20 13.62 -6.33
N SER A 16 -10.00 13.21 -5.07
CA SER A 16 -9.33 11.95 -4.73
C SER A 16 -10.08 10.73 -5.29
N MET A 17 -11.41 10.71 -5.17
CA MET A 17 -12.25 9.63 -5.69
C MET A 17 -12.30 9.61 -7.23
N THR A 18 -12.19 10.78 -7.86
CA THR A 18 -12.04 10.88 -9.32
C THR A 18 -10.72 10.26 -9.77
N LEU A 19 -9.60 10.66 -9.16
CA LEU A 19 -8.28 10.12 -9.47
C LEU A 19 -8.24 8.61 -9.30
N TRP A 20 -8.75 8.10 -8.18
CA TRP A 20 -8.82 6.66 -7.93
C TRP A 20 -9.70 5.94 -8.96
N SER A 21 -10.84 6.52 -9.34
CA SER A 21 -11.73 5.91 -10.34
C SER A 21 -11.11 5.87 -11.74
N ILE A 22 -10.34 6.89 -12.11
CA ILE A 22 -9.56 6.92 -13.36
C ILE A 22 -8.46 5.86 -13.32
N TRP A 23 -7.70 5.80 -12.21
CA TRP A 23 -6.67 4.79 -12.01
C TRP A 23 -7.25 3.37 -12.10
N LYS A 24 -8.39 3.10 -11.44
CA LYS A 24 -9.06 1.79 -11.50
C LYS A 24 -9.52 1.44 -12.92
N LYS A 25 -10.06 2.41 -13.67
CA LYS A 25 -10.40 2.21 -15.10
C LYS A 25 -9.18 1.80 -15.91
N ARG A 26 -8.05 2.50 -15.74
CA ARG A 26 -6.80 2.17 -16.44
C ARG A 26 -6.31 0.77 -16.09
N ASN A 27 -6.35 0.41 -14.80
CA ASN A 27 -5.90 -0.90 -14.34
C ASN A 27 -6.80 -2.03 -14.82
N LYS A 28 -8.13 -1.86 -14.82
CA LYS A 28 -9.03 -2.87 -15.39
C LYS A 28 -8.76 -3.13 -16.86
N MET A 29 -8.46 -2.09 -17.63
CA MET A 29 -8.12 -2.25 -19.03
C MET A 29 -6.77 -2.97 -19.21
N TYR A 30 -5.75 -2.59 -18.43
CA TYR A 30 -4.41 -3.14 -18.56
C TYR A 30 -4.29 -4.59 -18.04
N TRP A 31 -4.88 -4.88 -16.88
CA TRP A 31 -4.73 -6.16 -16.20
C TRP A 31 -5.86 -7.16 -16.50
N GLU A 32 -7.08 -6.68 -16.73
CA GLU A 32 -8.27 -7.53 -16.93
C GLU A 32 -8.79 -7.48 -18.37
N GLY A 33 -8.24 -6.60 -19.23
CA GLY A 33 -8.75 -6.36 -20.59
C GLY A 33 -10.12 -5.65 -20.63
N ILE A 34 -10.64 -5.21 -19.49
CA ILE A 34 -12.00 -4.65 -19.37
C ILE A 34 -11.99 -3.15 -19.68
N ARG A 35 -12.75 -2.75 -20.70
CA ARG A 35 -12.94 -1.33 -21.05
C ARG A 35 -14.16 -0.75 -20.36
N GLU A 36 -13.94 0.23 -19.50
CA GLU A 36 -15.02 0.96 -18.84
C GLU A 36 -15.33 2.29 -19.52
N THR A 37 -16.61 2.64 -19.59
CA THR A 37 -17.08 3.92 -20.13
C THR A 37 -16.81 5.06 -19.15
N THR A 38 -16.81 6.30 -19.65
CA THR A 38 -16.67 7.48 -18.80
C THR A 38 -17.84 7.58 -17.80
N HIS A 39 -19.04 7.17 -18.19
CA HIS A 39 -20.20 7.13 -17.30
C HIS A 39 -19.96 6.21 -16.10
N GLN A 40 -19.39 5.02 -16.31
CA GLN A 40 -19.05 4.09 -15.22
C GLN A 40 -18.03 4.69 -14.24
N VAL A 41 -17.07 5.48 -14.72
CA VAL A 41 -16.09 6.19 -13.86
C VAL A 41 -16.79 7.24 -13.00
N ILE A 42 -17.70 8.04 -13.59
CA ILE A 42 -18.43 9.10 -12.87
C ILE A 42 -19.40 8.50 -11.84
N SER A 43 -20.12 7.44 -12.21
CA SER A 43 -21.00 6.69 -11.31
C SER A 43 -20.21 6.14 -10.12
N ARG A 44 -19.09 5.45 -10.37
CA ARG A 44 -18.22 4.93 -9.31
C ARG A 44 -17.70 6.00 -8.37
N ARG A 45 -17.22 7.13 -8.90
CA ARG A 45 -16.78 8.28 -8.08
C ARG A 45 -17.89 8.76 -7.16
N SER A 46 -19.13 8.81 -7.65
CA SER A 46 -20.27 9.34 -6.89
C SER A 46 -20.73 8.35 -5.82
N GLU A 47 -20.70 7.05 -6.14
CA GLU A 47 -20.98 5.98 -5.18
C GLU A 47 -19.93 5.93 -4.07
N LEU A 48 -18.63 5.98 -4.42
CA LEU A 48 -17.54 6.04 -3.43
C LEU A 48 -17.69 7.21 -2.47
N LEU A 49 -18.10 8.38 -2.96
CA LEU A 49 -18.33 9.55 -2.11
C LEU A 49 -19.45 9.29 -1.10
N ARG A 50 -20.59 8.77 -1.58
CA ARG A 50 -21.73 8.42 -0.72
C ARG A 50 -21.38 7.32 0.28
N PHE A 51 -20.61 6.32 -0.12
CA PHE A 51 -20.19 5.25 0.79
C PHE A 51 -19.25 5.79 1.87
N TRP A 52 -18.28 6.62 1.50
CA TRP A 52 -17.34 7.22 2.44
C TRP A 52 -18.03 8.14 3.45
N GLU A 53 -18.98 8.97 3.01
CA GLU A 53 -19.76 9.84 3.90
C GLU A 53 -20.56 9.03 4.93
N ARG A 54 -21.20 7.95 4.50
CA ARG A 54 -21.93 7.03 5.39
C ARG A 54 -21.00 6.32 6.37
N ALA A 55 -19.88 5.78 5.88
CA ALA A 55 -18.90 5.10 6.71
C ALA A 55 -18.33 6.04 7.77
N ARG A 56 -18.00 7.29 7.42
CA ARG A 56 -17.48 8.28 8.37
C ARG A 56 -18.45 8.54 9.53
N ILE A 57 -19.75 8.66 9.25
CA ILE A 57 -20.76 8.85 10.31
C ILE A 57 -20.80 7.63 11.24
N SER A 58 -20.70 6.42 10.69
CA SER A 58 -20.65 5.17 11.47
C SER A 58 -19.38 5.08 12.32
N THR A 59 -18.21 5.37 11.76
CA THR A 59 -16.93 5.34 12.48
C THR A 59 -16.87 6.40 13.57
N GLN A 60 -17.43 7.59 13.34
CA GLN A 60 -17.49 8.65 14.37
C GLN A 60 -18.38 8.25 15.56
N LYS A 61 -19.40 7.41 15.35
CA LYS A 61 -20.19 6.81 16.43
C LYS A 61 -19.46 5.69 17.20
N LEU A 62 -18.45 5.06 16.61
CA LEU A 62 -17.62 4.01 17.23
C LEU A 62 -16.41 4.60 17.99
N LEU A 63 -15.84 5.70 17.48
CA LEU A 63 -14.67 6.41 18.04
C LEU A 63 -14.93 7.15 19.37
N THR A 64 -16.19 7.22 19.83
CA THR A 64 -16.50 7.62 21.21
C THR A 64 -16.05 6.58 22.23
N SER A 65 -15.70 5.37 21.81
CA SER A 65 -14.85 4.45 22.57
C SER A 65 -13.38 4.67 22.16
N SER A 66 -12.50 4.80 23.15
CA SER A 66 -11.09 5.15 23.01
C SER A 66 -10.30 4.16 22.16
N LEU A 67 -10.33 4.31 20.84
CA LEU A 67 -9.44 3.60 19.93
C LEU A 67 -8.11 4.35 19.89
N VAL A 68 -7.04 3.69 20.36
CA VAL A 68 -5.66 4.16 20.18
C VAL A 68 -5.42 4.27 18.67
N GLN A 69 -5.35 5.50 18.16
CA GLN A 69 -5.10 5.74 16.76
C GLN A 69 -3.64 5.40 16.46
N VAL A 70 -3.39 4.20 15.91
CA VAL A 70 -2.06 3.81 15.41
C VAL A 70 -1.76 4.66 14.17
N ARG A 71 -1.05 5.77 14.39
CA ARG A 71 -0.58 6.62 13.30
C ARG A 71 0.79 6.14 12.86
N TRP A 72 1.01 6.06 11.55
CA TRP A 72 2.35 5.79 11.00
C TRP A 72 3.34 6.82 11.55
N GLN A 73 4.47 6.32 12.08
CA GLN A 73 5.56 7.15 12.57
C GLN A 73 6.81 6.87 11.74
N PRO A 74 7.58 7.90 11.37
CA PRO A 74 8.89 7.69 10.76
C PRO A 74 9.82 6.99 11.76
N PRO A 75 10.82 6.24 11.27
CA PRO A 75 11.77 5.57 12.15
C PRO A 75 12.64 6.58 12.90
N HIS A 76 13.31 6.14 13.97
CA HIS A 76 14.28 6.97 14.68
C HIS A 76 15.40 7.48 13.74
N ARG A 77 16.04 8.60 14.11
CA ARG A 77 17.22 9.08 13.39
C ARG A 77 18.26 7.96 13.29
N ASN A 78 18.92 7.88 12.14
CA ASN A 78 19.89 6.84 11.75
C ASN A 78 19.30 5.46 11.39
N PHE A 79 17.97 5.28 11.44
CA PHE A 79 17.31 4.10 10.91
C PHE A 79 16.70 4.37 9.54
N LEU A 80 16.79 3.37 8.68
CA LEU A 80 15.95 3.25 7.49
C LEU A 80 14.73 2.40 7.83
N LYS A 81 13.61 2.66 7.18
CA LYS A 81 12.42 1.82 7.25
C LYS A 81 12.21 1.14 5.91
N CYS A 82 12.15 -0.18 5.89
CA CYS A 82 11.95 -1.00 4.70
C CYS A 82 10.59 -1.71 4.77
N ASN A 83 9.63 -1.20 4.02
CA ASN A 83 8.33 -1.85 3.86
C ASN A 83 8.45 -2.94 2.79
N VAL A 84 8.04 -4.16 3.12
CA VAL A 84 8.14 -5.34 2.26
C VAL A 84 6.75 -5.95 2.08
N ASP A 85 6.46 -6.37 0.86
CA ASP A 85 5.20 -6.99 0.44
C ASP A 85 5.48 -8.05 -0.62
N ALA A 86 4.70 -9.13 -0.65
CA ALA A 86 4.83 -10.19 -1.65
C ALA A 86 3.55 -10.35 -2.47
N ALA A 87 3.72 -10.78 -3.72
CA ALA A 87 2.62 -10.97 -4.66
C ALA A 87 2.67 -12.37 -5.27
N LEU A 88 1.55 -13.08 -5.21
CA LEU A 88 1.37 -14.37 -5.86
C LEU A 88 0.79 -14.19 -7.27
N PHE A 89 1.42 -14.84 -8.25
CA PHE A 89 0.94 -14.94 -9.62
C PHE A 89 0.57 -16.40 -9.91
N ALA A 90 -0.55 -16.85 -9.33
CA ALA A 90 -0.96 -18.26 -9.32
C ALA A 90 -1.01 -18.91 -10.72
N ASN A 91 -1.54 -18.18 -11.72
CA ASN A 91 -1.63 -18.66 -13.10
C ASN A 91 -0.25 -18.86 -13.75
N GLU A 92 0.78 -18.18 -13.26
CA GLU A 92 2.14 -18.21 -13.80
C GLU A 92 3.10 -19.05 -12.96
N LYS A 93 2.65 -19.57 -11.81
CA LYS A 93 3.50 -20.23 -10.79
C LYS A 93 4.71 -19.38 -10.41
N ARG A 94 4.47 -18.08 -10.20
CA ARG A 94 5.50 -17.11 -9.81
C ARG A 94 5.13 -16.39 -8.53
N VAL A 95 6.16 -15.94 -7.85
CA VAL A 95 6.09 -15.09 -6.67
C VAL A 95 6.94 -13.87 -6.91
N GLY A 96 6.34 -12.69 -6.76
CA GLY A 96 7.04 -11.42 -6.75
C GLY A 96 7.19 -10.89 -5.34
N PHE A 97 8.18 -10.02 -5.12
CA PHE A 97 8.26 -9.20 -3.92
C PHE A 97 8.60 -7.75 -4.30
N GLY A 98 8.16 -6.83 -3.45
CA GLY A 98 8.53 -5.43 -3.48
C GLY A 98 9.06 -4.99 -2.12
N ALA A 99 10.13 -4.20 -2.12
CA ALA A 99 10.68 -3.56 -0.94
C ALA A 99 10.87 -2.07 -1.21
N CYS A 100 10.30 -1.22 -0.36
CA CYS A 100 10.42 0.23 -0.44
C CYS A 100 11.08 0.76 0.83
N VAL A 101 12.15 1.54 0.66
CA VAL A 101 12.94 2.09 1.76
C VAL A 101 12.68 3.58 1.88
N SER A 102 12.39 4.01 3.10
CA SER A 102 12.28 5.42 3.48
C SER A 102 13.28 5.80 4.57
N ASP A 103 13.69 7.05 4.57
CA ASP A 103 14.57 7.61 5.59
C ASP A 103 13.82 8.01 6.87
N TYR A 104 14.54 8.51 7.87
CA TYR A 104 13.98 8.99 9.14
C TYR A 104 13.03 10.20 9.00
N ARG A 105 12.96 10.82 7.82
CA ARG A 105 12.02 11.90 7.50
C ARG A 105 10.79 11.38 6.77
N GLY A 106 10.71 10.07 6.53
CA GLY A 106 9.69 9.43 5.72
C GLY A 106 9.82 9.72 4.23
N GLN A 107 11.00 10.17 3.77
CA GLN A 107 11.26 10.40 2.36
C GLN A 107 11.70 9.11 1.70
N PHE A 108 11.26 8.90 0.45
CA PHE A 108 11.72 7.80 -0.36
C PHE A 108 13.25 7.82 -0.47
N TYR A 109 13.87 6.66 -0.23
CA TYR A 109 15.32 6.49 -0.28
C TYR A 109 15.72 5.57 -1.44
N MET A 110 15.19 4.35 -1.49
CA MET A 110 15.40 3.40 -2.59
C MET A 110 14.32 2.32 -2.58
N ALA A 111 14.23 1.53 -3.66
CA ALA A 111 13.34 0.39 -3.74
C ALA A 111 13.96 -0.76 -4.52
N LYS A 112 13.48 -1.97 -4.26
CA LYS A 112 13.83 -3.19 -4.99
C LYS A 112 12.58 -4.01 -5.24
N ALA A 113 12.54 -4.67 -6.39
CA ALA A 113 11.56 -5.70 -6.68
C ALA A 113 12.28 -6.91 -7.27
N GLY A 114 11.66 -8.08 -7.14
CA GLY A 114 12.17 -9.30 -7.73
C GLY A 114 11.05 -10.31 -7.95
N ILE A 115 11.34 -11.33 -8.76
CA ILE A 115 10.41 -12.42 -9.06
C ILE A 115 11.17 -13.74 -9.00
N CYS A 116 10.51 -14.79 -8.54
CA CYS A 116 10.98 -16.16 -8.68
C CYS A 116 9.86 -17.06 -9.20
N THR A 117 10.24 -18.15 -9.85
CA THR A 117 9.30 -19.23 -10.22
C THR A 117 9.23 -20.19 -9.05
N SER A 118 8.10 -20.23 -8.36
CA SER A 118 7.88 -21.06 -7.19
C SER A 118 6.39 -21.21 -6.93
N ASP A 119 6.01 -22.31 -6.31
CA ASP A 119 4.64 -22.62 -5.90
C ASP A 119 4.53 -22.45 -4.37
N LEU A 120 4.65 -21.20 -3.91
CA LEU A 120 4.57 -20.86 -2.48
C LEU A 120 3.15 -20.50 -2.09
N CYS A 121 2.76 -20.82 -0.86
CA CYS A 121 1.59 -20.20 -0.26
C CYS A 121 1.86 -18.72 0.08
N LEU A 122 0.81 -17.98 0.45
CA LEU A 122 0.92 -16.54 0.72
C LEU A 122 1.92 -16.23 1.85
N ALA A 123 1.87 -16.96 2.96
CA ALA A 123 2.79 -16.76 4.08
C ALA A 123 4.25 -17.02 3.71
N GLU A 124 4.50 -18.08 2.92
CA GLU A 124 5.84 -18.39 2.41
C GLU A 124 6.34 -17.34 1.42
N ALA A 125 5.46 -16.80 0.59
CA ALA A 125 5.79 -15.71 -0.33
C ALA A 125 6.20 -14.44 0.42
N GLU A 126 5.46 -14.07 1.46
CA GLU A 126 5.81 -12.96 2.36
C GLU A 126 7.15 -13.19 3.06
N ALA A 127 7.37 -14.41 3.59
CA ALA A 127 8.62 -14.77 4.26
C ALA A 127 9.80 -14.70 3.29
N TRP A 128 9.59 -15.18 2.07
CA TRP A 128 10.58 -15.11 1.00
C TRP A 128 10.89 -13.66 0.62
N GLY A 129 9.87 -12.82 0.43
CA GLY A 129 10.04 -11.40 0.13
C GLY A 129 10.84 -10.68 1.22
N LEU A 130 10.50 -10.89 2.49
CA LEU A 130 11.23 -10.36 3.64
C LEU A 130 12.69 -10.82 3.64
N ARG A 131 12.95 -12.12 3.40
CA ARG A 131 14.30 -12.68 3.33
C ARG A 131 15.13 -12.01 2.23
N GLU A 132 14.56 -11.81 1.05
CA GLU A 132 15.27 -11.16 -0.06
C GLU A 132 15.51 -9.67 0.19
N ALA A 133 14.61 -8.98 0.87
CA ALA A 133 14.81 -7.61 1.34
C ALA A 133 15.96 -7.52 2.37
N ILE A 134 16.01 -8.42 3.36
CA ILE A 134 17.08 -8.47 4.37
C ILE A 134 18.43 -8.71 3.70
N LYS A 135 18.54 -9.69 2.81
CA LYS A 135 19.77 -9.96 2.04
C LYS A 135 20.23 -8.73 1.26
N TRP A 136 19.29 -8.04 0.64
CA TRP A 136 19.60 -6.82 -0.12
C TRP A 136 20.15 -5.71 0.78
N MET A 137 19.53 -5.45 1.93
CA MET A 137 20.01 -4.44 2.88
C MET A 137 21.37 -4.81 3.48
N ALA A 138 21.60 -6.09 3.77
CA ALA A 138 22.90 -6.57 4.22
C ALA A 138 23.98 -6.37 3.15
N SER A 139 23.68 -6.66 1.87
CA SER A 139 24.63 -6.48 0.76
C SER A 139 25.02 -5.02 0.51
N THR A 140 24.15 -4.08 0.90
CA THR A 140 24.36 -2.63 0.76
C THR A 140 25.01 -1.99 1.99
N ARG A 141 25.36 -2.78 3.02
CA ARG A 141 26.02 -2.37 4.27
C ARG A 141 25.21 -1.41 5.15
N TYR A 142 23.88 -1.44 5.05
CA TYR A 142 23.02 -0.71 5.99
C TYR A 142 22.73 -1.59 7.21
N ASN A 143 23.18 -1.14 8.38
CA ASN A 143 23.12 -1.93 9.62
C ASN A 143 21.92 -1.57 10.53
N HIS A 144 21.23 -0.47 10.23
CA HIS A 144 20.11 0.03 11.03
C HIS A 144 18.86 0.16 10.15
N VAL A 145 18.15 -0.96 9.99
CA VAL A 145 16.95 -1.05 9.16
C VAL A 145 15.82 -1.66 9.96
N LEU A 146 14.67 -0.98 10.00
CA LEU A 146 13.42 -1.51 10.51
C LEU A 146 12.63 -2.08 9.34
N PHE A 147 12.38 -3.39 9.36
CA PHE A 147 11.53 -4.04 8.37
C PHE A 147 10.09 -4.04 8.82
N GLU A 148 9.17 -3.72 7.92
CA GLU A 148 7.72 -3.77 8.13
C GLU A 148 7.09 -4.62 7.03
N THR A 149 6.23 -5.55 7.43
CA THR A 149 5.37 -6.37 6.56
C THR A 149 3.95 -6.31 7.10
N ASP A 150 2.95 -6.47 6.23
CA ASP A 150 1.55 -6.60 6.61
C ASP A 150 1.15 -8.05 6.92
N CYS A 151 2.08 -9.00 6.78
CA CYS A 151 1.88 -10.40 7.13
C CYS A 151 2.00 -10.60 8.64
N LYS A 152 0.86 -10.55 9.33
CA LYS A 152 0.77 -10.75 10.78
C LYS A 152 1.46 -12.03 11.27
N GLN A 153 1.35 -13.12 10.51
CA GLN A 153 1.97 -14.41 10.86
C GLN A 153 3.49 -14.30 10.99
N LEU A 154 4.15 -13.48 10.17
CA LEU A 154 5.60 -13.31 10.22
C LEU A 154 6.07 -12.37 11.33
N VAL A 155 5.20 -11.48 11.81
CA VAL A 155 5.55 -10.48 12.83
C VAL A 155 5.35 -11.02 14.25
N GLU A 156 4.41 -11.96 14.42
CA GLU A 156 4.00 -12.50 15.72
C GLU A 156 4.46 -13.94 15.99
N GLU A 157 5.28 -14.53 15.13
CA GLU A 157 5.92 -15.85 15.35
C GLU A 157 6.99 -15.84 16.44
#